data_AF-A0A6L6QR52-F1
#
_entry.id   AF-A0A6L6QR52-F1
#
_cell.length_a   1.000
_cell.length_b   1.000
_cell.length_c   1.000
_cell.angle_alpha   90.00
_cell.angle_beta   90.00
_cell.angle_gamma   90.00
#
_symmetry.space_group_name_H-M   'P 1'
#
loop_
_entity.id
_entity.type
_entity.pdbx_description
1 polymer ?
#
loop_
_entity_poly.entity_id
_entity_poly.type
_entity_poly.pdbx_seq_one_letter_code
_entity_poly.pdbx_strand_id
1 'polypeptide(L)'
;VAHVQAHIVWLNQQIAQIEKDIDDHIDRHPGLKHDAELIETIPGLGRTTAAKILGHVGDVRRFENAKALAAYIGVTPRQRQSGSTIRGR
;
A
#
# COMPACT_ATOMS: atom_id res chain seq x y z
N VAL A 1 19.31 30.80 5.76
CA VAL A 1 19.25 29.96 4.53
C VAL A 1 20.16 28.73 4.63
N ALA A 2 21.44 28.87 5.00
CA ALA A 2 22.38 27.74 5.12
C ALA A 2 21.90 26.59 6.04
N HIS A 3 21.30 26.90 7.19
CA HIS A 3 20.75 25.89 8.10
C HIS A 3 19.60 25.07 7.49
N VAL A 4 18.70 25.72 6.75
CA VAL A 4 17.59 25.04 6.06
C VAL A 4 18.13 24.11 4.97
N GLN A 5 19.13 24.56 4.21
CA GLN A 5 19.77 23.73 3.19
C GLN A 5 20.44 22.49 3.79
N ALA A 6 21.16 22.65 4.91
CA ALA A 6 21.77 21.54 5.64
C ALA A 6 20.71 20.53 6.11
N HIS A 7 19.56 21.01 6.58
CA HIS A 7 18.47 20.14 7.03
C HIS A 7 17.78 19.39 5.87
N ILE A 8 17.62 20.01 4.70
CA ILE A 8 17.13 19.33 3.49
C ILE A 8 18.08 18.19 3.09
N VAL A 9 19.39 18.45 3.09
CA VAL A 9 20.40 17.40 2.79
C VAL A 9 20.30 16.26 3.78
N TRP A 10 20.19 16.56 5.07
CA TRP A 10 20.02 15.55 6.11
C TRP A 10 18.75 14.72 5.90
N LEU A 11 17.59 15.36 5.65
CA LEU A 11 16.33 14.65 5.40
C LEU A 11 16.42 13.73 4.17
N ASN A 12 17.07 14.16 3.09
CA ASN A 12 17.29 13.31 1.92
C ASN A 12 18.14 12.08 2.23
N GLN A 13 19.17 12.22 3.08
CA GLN A 13 19.95 11.08 3.54
C GLN A 13 19.12 10.12 4.39
N GLN A 14 18.26 10.63 5.26
CA GLN A 14 17.36 9.78 6.06
C GLN A 14 16.34 9.06 5.19
N ILE A 15 15.79 9.72 4.17
CA ILE A 15 14.90 9.08 3.18
C ILE A 15 15.61 7.92 2.50
N ALA A 16 16.81 8.15 1.96
CA ALA A 16 17.58 7.12 1.28
C ALA A 16 17.96 5.94 2.20
N GLN A 17 18.27 6.23 3.47
CA GLN A 17 18.55 5.19 4.46
C GLN A 17 17.31 4.33 4.74
N ILE A 18 16.15 4.95 4.94
CA ILE A 18 14.89 4.23 5.19
C ILE A 18 14.49 3.41 3.97
N GLU A 19 14.65 3.95 2.75
CA GLU A 19 14.41 3.19 1.51
C GLU A 19 15.26 1.93 1.45
N LYS A 20 16.56 2.04 1.79
CA LYS A 20 17.45 0.90 1.87
C LYS A 20 17.04 -0.10 2.96
N ASP A 21 16.65 0.38 4.14
CA ASP A 21 16.24 -0.49 5.25
C ASP A 21 14.97 -1.27 4.92
N ILE A 22 14.03 -0.66 4.19
CA ILE A 22 12.82 -1.32 3.66
C ILE A 22 13.22 -2.41 2.65
N ASP A 23 14.10 -2.07 1.72
CA ASP A 23 14.56 -2.97 0.68
C ASP A 23 15.28 -4.19 1.27
N ASP A 24 16.21 -3.96 2.18
CA ASP A 24 16.93 -4.99 2.94
C ASP A 24 15.96 -5.87 3.75
N HIS A 25 14.92 -5.28 4.35
CA HIS A 25 13.92 -6.04 5.09
C HIS A 25 13.14 -6.96 4.16
N ILE A 26 12.67 -6.47 3.01
CA ILE A 26 11.96 -7.28 2.01
C ILE A 26 12.87 -8.41 1.51
N ASP A 27 14.12 -8.09 1.14
CA ASP A 27 15.06 -9.05 0.58
C ASP A 27 15.45 -10.19 1.53
N ARG A 28 15.44 -9.93 2.85
CA ARG A 28 15.74 -10.95 3.89
C ARG A 28 14.57 -11.89 4.18
N HIS A 29 13.37 -11.63 3.67
CA HIS A 29 12.17 -12.43 3.93
C HIS A 29 11.62 -13.01 2.61
N PRO A 30 11.93 -14.28 2.27
CA PRO A 30 11.61 -14.85 0.95
C PRO A 30 10.13 -14.76 0.56
N GLY A 31 9.20 -14.97 1.50
CA GLY A 31 7.77 -14.83 1.23
C GLY A 31 7.36 -13.39 0.93
N LEU A 32 7.90 -12.42 1.68
CA LEU A 32 7.64 -11.00 1.48
C LEU A 32 8.25 -10.51 0.17
N LYS A 33 9.45 -10.98 -0.16
CA LYS A 33 10.12 -10.72 -1.43
C LYS A 33 9.30 -11.24 -2.61
N HIS A 34 8.82 -12.47 -2.54
CA HIS A 34 7.96 -13.04 -3.57
C HIS A 34 6.67 -12.23 -3.75
N ASP A 35 6.01 -11.84 -2.66
CA ASP A 35 4.81 -11.02 -2.71
C ASP A 35 5.10 -9.64 -3.33
N ALA A 36 6.25 -9.03 -3.05
CA ALA A 36 6.68 -7.77 -3.65
C ALA A 36 6.94 -7.89 -5.16
N GLU A 37 7.69 -8.90 -5.58
CA GLU A 37 7.98 -9.20 -6.99
C GLU A 37 6.71 -9.42 -7.79
N LEU A 38 5.71 -10.12 -7.23
CA LEU A 38 4.40 -10.29 -7.85
C LEU A 38 3.66 -8.96 -8.03
N ILE A 39 3.66 -8.09 -7.02
CA ILE A 39 3.02 -6.77 -7.12
C ILE A 39 3.69 -5.90 -8.20
N GLU A 40 5.02 -5.95 -8.29
CA GLU A 40 5.80 -5.21 -9.30
C GLU A 40 5.56 -5.68 -10.74
N THR A 41 4.97 -6.87 -10.94
CA THR A 41 4.54 -7.31 -12.28
C THR A 41 3.35 -6.50 -12.81
N ILE A 42 2.64 -5.76 -11.96
CA ILE A 42 1.52 -4.92 -12.35
C ILE A 42 2.06 -3.63 -12.98
N PRO A 43 1.72 -3.33 -14.25
CA PRO A 43 2.22 -2.12 -14.92
C PRO A 43 1.92 -0.85 -14.12
N GLY A 44 2.97 -0.07 -13.85
CA GLY A 44 2.87 1.18 -13.08
C GLY A 44 3.09 1.03 -11.57
N LEU A 45 3.29 -0.19 -11.05
CA LEU A 45 3.70 -0.43 -9.67
C LEU A 45 5.19 -0.77 -9.63
N GLY A 46 5.98 0.03 -8.91
CA GLY A 46 7.39 -0.24 -8.65
C GLY A 46 7.65 -0.52 -7.18
N ARG A 47 8.92 -0.80 -6.86
CA ARG A 47 9.41 -1.19 -5.53
C ARG A 47 8.85 -0.39 -4.36
N THR A 48 8.92 0.95 -4.43
CA THR A 48 8.39 1.83 -3.38
C THR A 48 6.88 1.66 -3.18
N THR A 49 6.12 1.46 -4.27
CA THR A 49 4.67 1.28 -4.20
C THR A 49 4.31 -0.11 -3.71
N ALA A 50 5.04 -1.15 -4.15
CA ALA A 50 4.87 -2.51 -3.66
C ALA A 50 5.12 -2.59 -2.15
N ALA A 51 6.21 -1.99 -1.66
CA ALA A 51 6.52 -1.89 -0.24
C ALA A 51 5.40 -1.17 0.56
N LYS A 52 4.84 -0.09 0.01
CA LYS A 52 3.70 0.62 0.64
C LYS A 52 2.46 -0.25 0.72
N ILE A 53 2.14 -1.01 -0.34
CA ILE A 53 0.99 -1.92 -0.36
C ILE A 53 1.17 -3.01 0.70
N LEU A 54 2.34 -3.66 0.73
CA LEU A 54 2.65 -4.72 1.70
C LEU A 54 2.65 -4.19 3.14
N GLY A 55 3.20 -3.00 3.37
CA GLY A 55 3.19 -2.38 4.69
C GLY A 55 1.79 -1.95 5.17
N HIS A 56 0.90 -1.58 4.24
CA HIS A 56 -0.46 -1.17 4.56
C HIS A 56 -1.42 -2.34 4.74
N VAL A 57 -1.40 -3.29 3.81
CA VAL A 57 -2.33 -4.42 3.76
C VAL A 57 -1.86 -5.56 4.66
N GLY A 58 -0.54 -5.67 4.89
CA GLY A 58 0.08 -6.81 5.54
C GLY A 58 -0.05 -8.07 4.69
N ASP A 59 -0.18 -9.22 5.35
CA ASP A 59 -0.39 -10.48 4.67
C ASP A 59 -1.74 -10.52 3.92
N VAL A 60 -1.71 -10.50 2.59
CA VAL A 60 -2.90 -10.58 1.73
C VAL A 60 -3.67 -11.89 1.89
N ARG A 61 -3.02 -12.95 2.39
CA ARG A 61 -3.65 -14.26 2.63
C ARG A 61 -4.62 -14.23 3.81
N ARG A 62 -4.63 -13.16 4.62
CA ARG A 62 -5.61 -12.98 5.72
C ARG A 62 -7.03 -12.68 5.24
N PHE A 63 -7.19 -12.34 3.96
CA PHE A 63 -8.50 -12.08 3.37
C PHE A 63 -9.04 -13.36 2.73
N GLU A 64 -10.32 -13.65 2.97
CA GLU A 64 -11.00 -14.84 2.41
C GLU A 64 -10.94 -14.90 0.88
N ASN A 65 -11.00 -13.73 0.23
CA ASN A 65 -10.96 -13.61 -1.22
C ASN A 65 -10.56 -12.18 -1.65
N ALA A 66 -10.30 -12.02 -2.95
CA ALA A 66 -9.94 -10.73 -3.53
C ALA A 66 -11.01 -9.65 -3.35
N LYS A 67 -12.30 -10.00 -3.26
CA LYS A 67 -13.38 -9.02 -3.01
C LYS A 67 -13.30 -8.46 -1.60
N ALA A 68 -12.95 -9.29 -0.61
CA ALA A 68 -12.76 -8.85 0.77
C ALA A 68 -11.58 -7.87 0.88
N LEU A 69 -10.46 -8.15 0.19
CA LEU A 69 -9.35 -7.21 0.10
C LEU A 69 -9.78 -5.90 -0.58
N ALA A 70 -10.47 -5.97 -1.72
CA ALA A 70 -10.92 -4.80 -2.47
C ALA A 70 -11.89 -3.91 -1.64
N ALA A 71 -12.75 -4.52 -0.83
CA ALA A 71 -13.61 -3.82 0.12
C ALA A 71 -12.81 -3.17 1.25
N TYR A 72 -11.78 -3.85 1.77
CA TYR A 72 -10.89 -3.33 2.82
C TYR A 72 -10.13 -2.08 2.37
N ILE A 73 -9.58 -2.08 1.15
CA ILE A 73 -8.86 -0.93 0.59
C ILE A 73 -9.79 0.15 0.03
N GLY A 74 -11.12 -0.03 0.08
CA GLY A 74 -12.10 0.98 -0.29
C GLY A 74 -12.34 1.18 -1.79
N VAL A 75 -11.90 0.24 -2.64
CA VAL A 75 -12.02 0.37 -4.13
C VAL A 75 -13.31 -0.25 -4.69
N THR A 76 -14.17 -0.80 -3.84
CA THR A 76 -15.49 -1.34 -4.24
C THR A 76 -16.62 -0.54 -3.61
N PRO A 77 -16.95 0.66 -4.14
CA PRO A 77 -18.08 1.44 -3.64
C PRO A 77 -19.38 0.67 -3.88
N ARG A 78 -20.25 0.63 -2.87
CA ARG A 78 -21.58 0.01 -2.97
C ARG A 78 -22.65 1.05 -2.72
N GLN A 79 -23.56 1.20 -3.68
CA GLN A 79 -24.71 2.07 -3.54
C GLN A 79 -25.70 1.43 -2.54
N ARG A 80 -26.04 2.16 -1.48
CA ARG A 80 -27.14 1.82 -0.57
C ARG A 80 -28.19 2.91 -0.68
N GLN A 81 -29.35 2.57 -1.25
CA GLN A 81 -30.52 3.44 -1.28
C GLN A 81 -31.49 3.00 -0.19
N SER A 82 -31.75 3.86 0.78
CA SER A 82 -32.68 3.62 1.89
C SER A 82 -34.14 3.98 1.56
N GLY A 83 -34.48 4.10 0.27
CA GLY A 83 -35.81 4.51 -0.19
C GLY A 83 -36.88 3.53 0.26
N SER A 84 -37.57 3.85 1.35
CA SER A 84 -38.77 3.16 1.81
C SER A 84 -39.87 3.34 0.78
N THR A 85 -40.44 2.24 0.30
CA THR A 85 -41.64 2.18 -0.54
C THR A 85 -42.72 3.12 0.00
N ILE A 86 -42.98 4.22 -0.70
CA ILE A 86 -44.19 5.00 -0.48
C ILE A 86 -45.31 4.17 -1.12
N ARG A 87 -45.97 3.31 -0.33
CA ARG A 87 -47.26 2.74 -0.69
C ARG A 87 -48.27 3.88 -0.67
N GLY A 88 -48.37 4.62 -1.78
CA GLY A 88 -49.49 5.51 -2.06
C GLY A 88 -50.73 4.67 -2.34
N ARG A 89 -51.78 4.91 -1.55
CA ARG A 89 -53.15 4.51 -1.84
C ARG A 89 -53.72 5.38 -2.96
#